data_AF-A0A7S6MNQ9-F1
#
_entry.id   AF-A0A7S6MNQ9-F1
#
_cell.length_a   1.000
_cell.length_b   1.000
_cell.length_c   1.000
_cell.angle_alpha   90.00
_cell.angle_beta   90.00
_cell.angle_gamma   90.00
#
_symmetry.space_group_name_H-M   'P 1'
#
loop_
_entity.id
_entity.type
_entity.pdbx_description
1 polymer ?
#
loop_
_entity_poly.entity_id
_entity_poly.type
_entity_poly.pdbx_seq_one_letter_code
_entity_poly.pdbx_strand_id
1 'polypeptide(L)'
;MKSRKPLTDEELEVWENSRDLEAELLESVRQMTAGKVHAVMSPVISARKKTGLSQAEFSKLLGVSVRTLQEWEQGRRQPSGAAKTLIAIAERRPDVLKEMTA
;
A
#
# COMPACT_ATOMS: atom_id res chain seq x y z
N MET A 1 -22.23 14.78 11.67
CA MET A 1 -20.86 14.77 12.23
C MET A 1 -20.30 16.18 12.11
N LYS A 2 -19.81 16.80 13.19
CA LYS A 2 -19.24 18.15 13.12
C LYS A 2 -17.95 18.08 12.30
N SER A 3 -17.92 18.75 11.15
CA SER A 3 -16.69 18.95 10.38
C SER A 3 -15.72 19.73 11.27
N ARG A 4 -14.62 19.08 11.70
CA ARG A 4 -13.52 19.76 12.38
C ARG A 4 -12.84 20.57 11.28
N LYS A 5 -13.11 21.87 11.21
CA LYS A 5 -12.41 22.76 10.28
C LYS A 5 -10.89 22.59 10.52
N PRO A 6 -10.05 22.63 9.47
CA PRO A 6 -8.61 22.70 9.66
C PRO A 6 -8.26 23.91 10.54
N LEU A 7 -7.19 23.78 11.34
CA LEU A 7 -6.63 24.88 12.13
C LEU A 7 -6.31 26.07 11.22
N THR A 8 -6.48 27.30 11.71
CA THR A 8 -5.90 28.47 11.03
C THR A 8 -4.38 28.41 11.07
N ASP A 9 -3.69 29.20 10.22
CA ASP A 9 -2.22 29.23 10.20
C ASP A 9 -1.64 29.63 11.57
N GLU A 10 -2.27 30.59 12.26
CA GLU A 10 -1.91 31.04 13.61
C GLU A 10 -2.11 29.94 14.66
N GLU A 11 -3.23 29.21 14.59
CA GLU A 11 -3.50 28.08 15.49
C GLU A 11 -2.53 26.91 15.23
N LEU A 12 -2.13 26.70 13.98
CA LEU A 12 -1.17 25.67 13.58
C LEU A 12 0.23 25.98 14.12
N GLU A 13 0.67 27.24 14.05
CA GLU A 13 1.97 27.66 14.57
C GLU A 13 2.07 27.48 16.08
N VAL A 14 1.02 27.86 16.82
CA VAL A 14 0.95 27.62 18.27
C VAL A 14 1.00 26.13 18.58
N TRP A 15 0.30 25.31 17.80
CA TRP A 15 0.29 23.86 17.98
C TRP A 15 1.67 23.24 17.70
N GLU A 16 2.30 23.52 16.55
CA GLU A 16 3.63 23.00 16.20
C GLU A 16 4.69 23.42 17.23
N ASN A 17 4.66 24.67 17.71
CA ASN A 17 5.58 25.15 18.75
C ASN A 17 5.41 24.46 20.10
N SER A 18 4.24 23.85 20.35
CA SER A 18 3.97 23.11 21.58
C SER A 18 4.32 21.62 21.51
N ARG A 19 4.69 21.11 20.32
CA ARG A 19 4.97 19.68 20.12
C ARG A 19 6.38 19.31 20.53
N ASP A 20 6.47 18.13 21.14
CA ASP A 20 7.73 17.42 21.31
C ASP A 20 7.88 16.40 20.16
N LEU A 21 8.41 16.88 19.04
CA LEU A 21 8.61 16.04 17.84
C LEU A 21 9.54 14.85 18.11
N GLU A 22 10.52 14.99 19.00
CA GLU A 22 11.44 13.90 19.34
C GLU A 22 10.69 12.77 20.04
N ALA A 23 9.90 13.10 21.07
CA ALA A 23 9.09 12.13 21.80
C ALA A 23 8.07 11.43 20.89
N GLU A 24 7.41 12.17 20.00
CA GLU A 24 6.44 11.62 19.05
C GLU A 24 7.08 10.65 18.03
N LEU A 25 8.27 10.98 17.52
CA LEU A 25 9.01 10.12 16.61
C LEU A 25 9.49 8.85 17.31
N LEU A 26 10.03 8.98 18.53
CA LEU A 26 10.44 7.83 19.34
C LEU A 26 9.28 6.90 19.64
N GLU A 27 8.11 7.44 19.98
CA GLU A 27 6.91 6.64 20.20
C GLU A 27 6.46 5.93 18.92
N SER A 28 6.52 6.61 17.77
CA SER A 28 6.21 6.00 16.47
C SER A 28 7.14 4.81 16.16
N VAL A 29 8.45 4.93 16.45
CA VAL A 29 9.40 3.82 16.30
C VAL A 29 9.09 2.67 17.26
N ARG A 30 8.75 2.96 18.52
CA ARG A 30 8.34 1.92 19.49
C ARG A 30 7.09 1.19 19.04
N GLN A 31 6.12 1.89 18.45
CA GLN A 31 4.91 1.27 17.89
C GLN A 31 5.24 0.39 16.68
N MET A 32 6.16 0.82 15.81
CA MET A 32 6.68 0.02 14.70
C MET A 32 7.33 -1.28 15.17
N THR A 33 8.23 -1.20 16.16
CA THR A 33 8.94 -2.39 16.67
C THR A 33 8.02 -3.30 17.49
N ALA A 34 7.01 -2.75 18.16
CA ALA A 34 6.00 -3.52 18.89
C ALA A 34 4.91 -4.13 17.98
N GLY A 35 4.97 -3.95 16.66
CA GLY A 35 3.97 -4.46 15.72
C GLY A 35 2.59 -3.82 15.87
N LYS A 36 2.51 -2.62 16.47
CA LYS A 36 1.26 -1.87 16.66
C LYS A 36 0.82 -1.09 15.42
N VAL A 37 1.61 -1.13 14.36
CA VAL A 37 1.31 -0.48 13.08
C VAL A 37 1.22 -1.51 11.98
N HIS A 38 0.46 -1.16 10.94
CA HIS A 38 0.23 -2.03 9.79
C HIS A 38 0.51 -1.22 8.54
N ALA A 39 1.38 -1.71 7.66
CA ALA A 39 1.58 -1.09 6.38
C ALA A 39 0.32 -1.27 5.53
N VAL A 40 -0.31 -0.17 5.11
CA VAL A 40 -1.42 -0.20 4.16
C VAL A 40 -0.84 -0.49 2.78
N MET A 41 -1.13 -1.68 2.26
CA MET A 41 -0.69 -2.09 0.93
C MET A 41 -1.80 -1.81 -0.09
N SER A 42 -1.45 -1.36 -1.30
CA SER A 42 -2.43 -1.34 -2.37
C SER A 42 -2.90 -2.77 -2.69
N PRO A 43 -4.14 -2.96 -3.16
CA PRO A 43 -4.66 -4.28 -3.49
C PRO A 43 -3.76 -5.06 -4.44
N VAL A 44 -3.07 -4.36 -5.35
CA VAL A 44 -2.12 -4.94 -6.31
C VAL A 44 -0.89 -5.49 -5.62
N ILE A 45 -0.31 -4.74 -4.66
CA ILE A 45 0.86 -5.23 -3.91
C ILE A 45 0.46 -6.40 -3.01
N SER A 46 -0.70 -6.33 -2.35
CA SER A 46 -1.22 -7.41 -1.52
C SER A 46 -1.34 -8.71 -2.34
N ALA A 47 -1.93 -8.62 -3.53
CA ALA A 47 -2.16 -9.77 -4.39
C ALA A 47 -0.85 -10.43 -4.82
N ARG A 48 0.13 -9.63 -5.26
CA ARG A 48 1.45 -10.14 -5.61
C ARG A 48 2.18 -10.75 -4.42
N LYS A 49 2.15 -10.11 -3.25
CA LYS A 49 2.83 -10.65 -2.08
C LYS A 49 2.23 -11.98 -1.62
N LYS A 50 0.91 -12.14 -1.72
CA LYS A 50 0.22 -13.41 -1.42
C LYS A 50 0.60 -14.54 -2.38
N THR A 51 0.89 -14.23 -3.64
CA THR A 51 1.39 -15.24 -4.59
C THR A 51 2.86 -15.58 -4.36
N GLY A 52 3.61 -14.76 -3.61
CA GLY A 52 5.04 -14.96 -3.38
C GLY A 52 5.92 -14.62 -4.59
N LEU A 53 5.33 -14.02 -5.64
CA LEU A 53 6.03 -13.70 -6.88
C LEU A 53 6.75 -12.34 -6.81
N SER A 54 7.88 -12.25 -7.49
CA SER A 54 8.54 -10.97 -7.77
C SER A 54 7.68 -10.09 -8.70
N GLN A 55 8.00 -8.79 -8.79
CA GLN A 55 7.32 -7.90 -9.73
C GLN A 55 7.46 -8.39 -11.19
N ALA A 56 8.62 -8.96 -11.55
CA ALA A 56 8.88 -9.46 -12.91
C ALA A 56 8.03 -10.69 -13.24
N GLU A 57 7.95 -11.67 -12.33
CA GLU A 57 7.14 -12.88 -12.53
C GLU A 57 5.65 -12.54 -12.57
N PHE A 58 5.19 -11.68 -11.64
CA PHE A 58 3.79 -11.29 -11.58
C PHE A 58 3.37 -10.45 -12.79
N SER A 59 4.22 -9.55 -13.28
CA SER A 59 3.92 -8.78 -14.49
C SER A 59 3.86 -9.68 -15.72
N LYS A 60 4.74 -10.69 -15.81
CA LYS A 60 4.72 -11.69 -16.89
C LYS A 60 3.41 -12.46 -16.89
N LEU A 61 2.94 -12.92 -15.72
CA LEU A 61 1.67 -13.64 -15.58
C LEU A 61 0.47 -12.77 -16.00
N LEU A 62 0.49 -11.49 -15.61
CA LEU A 62 -0.57 -10.54 -15.97
C LEU A 62 -0.48 -10.03 -17.42
N GLY A 63 0.56 -10.41 -18.18
CA GLY A 63 0.76 -9.96 -19.56
C GLY A 63 1.04 -8.46 -19.70
N VAL A 64 1.68 -7.86 -18.70
CA VAL A 64 2.02 -6.42 -18.69
C VAL A 64 3.51 -6.20 -18.44
N SER A 65 3.99 -5.00 -18.76
CA SER A 65 5.36 -4.62 -18.42
C SER A 65 5.54 -4.47 -16.91
N VAL A 66 6.77 -4.69 -16.41
CA VAL A 66 7.12 -4.41 -15.00
C VAL A 66 6.79 -2.96 -14.63
N ARG A 67 7.04 -2.01 -15.55
CA ARG A 67 6.71 -0.60 -15.36
C ARG A 67 5.21 -0.39 -15.16
N THR A 68 4.36 -1.05 -15.95
CA THR A 68 2.91 -0.99 -15.81
C THR A 68 2.48 -1.49 -14.44
N LEU A 69 3.01 -2.64 -13.99
CA LEU A 69 2.73 -3.15 -12.65
C LEU A 69 3.17 -2.16 -11.55
N GLN A 70 4.34 -1.54 -11.67
CA GLN A 70 4.82 -0.55 -10.70
C GLN A 70 3.93 0.69 -10.64
N GLU A 71 3.43 1.18 -11.78
CA GLU A 71 2.48 2.29 -11.84
C GLU A 71 1.16 1.95 -11.14
N TRP A 72 0.71 0.69 -11.21
CA TRP A 72 -0.46 0.21 -10.46
C TRP A 72 -0.19 0.05 -8.97
N GLU A 73 0.94 -0.56 -8.60
CA GLU A 73 1.31 -0.77 -7.20
C GLU A 73 1.45 0.54 -6.42
N GLN A 74 1.98 1.58 -7.07
CA GLN A 74 2.17 2.92 -6.52
C GLN A 74 0.93 3.82 -6.67
N GLY A 75 -0.17 3.31 -7.23
CA GLY A 75 -1.43 4.04 -7.38
C GLY A 75 -1.41 5.17 -8.41
N ARG A 76 -0.35 5.31 -9.21
CA ARG A 76 -0.26 6.31 -10.29
C ARG A 76 -1.20 6.00 -11.45
N ARG A 77 -1.48 4.72 -11.70
CA ARG A 77 -2.46 4.26 -12.70
C ARG A 77 -3.34 3.18 -12.12
N GLN A 78 -4.51 3.01 -12.72
CA GLN A 78 -5.45 1.96 -12.35
C GLN A 78 -5.33 0.78 -13.33
N PRO A 79 -5.45 -0.47 -12.86
CA PRO A 79 -5.53 -1.63 -13.75
C PRO A 79 -6.79 -1.59 -14.62
N SER A 80 -6.74 -2.22 -15.79
CA SER A 80 -7.92 -2.45 -16.63
C SER A 80 -8.96 -3.31 -15.90
N GLY A 81 -10.20 -3.33 -16.38
CA GLY A 81 -11.27 -4.15 -15.78
C GLY A 81 -10.88 -5.63 -15.67
N ALA A 82 -10.34 -6.21 -16.74
CA ALA A 82 -9.86 -7.60 -16.74
C ALA A 82 -8.69 -7.81 -15.77
N ALA A 83 -7.73 -6.87 -15.73
CA ALA A 83 -6.61 -6.95 -14.79
C ALA A 83 -7.07 -6.87 -13.33
N LYS A 84 -8.06 -6.03 -13.00
CA LYS A 84 -8.67 -5.97 -11.66
C LYS A 84 -9.25 -7.33 -11.23
N THR A 85 -9.93 -8.02 -12.14
CA THR A 85 -10.47 -9.36 -11.87
C THR A 85 -9.35 -10.36 -11.59
N LEU A 86 -8.29 -10.38 -12.41
CA LEU A 86 -7.13 -11.27 -12.19
C LEU A 86 -6.41 -10.96 -10.88
N ILE A 87 -6.23 -9.69 -10.54
CA ILE A 87 -5.65 -9.25 -9.26
C ILE A 87 -6.53 -9.70 -8.09
N ALA A 88 -7.85 -9.60 -8.20
CA ALA A 88 -8.77 -10.09 -7.18
C ALA A 88 -8.72 -11.62 -7.02
N ILE A 89 -8.52 -12.36 -8.10
CA ILE A 89 -8.29 -13.81 -8.05
C ILE A 89 -6.95 -14.10 -7.34
N ALA A 90 -5.87 -13.41 -7.71
CA ALA A 90 -4.56 -13.54 -7.08
C ALA A 90 -4.60 -13.26 -5.56
N GLU A 91 -5.43 -12.32 -5.12
CA GLU A 91 -5.64 -11.98 -3.72
C GLU A 91 -6.38 -13.07 -2.92
N ARG A 92 -7.33 -13.76 -3.56
CA ARG A 92 -8.23 -14.75 -2.92
C ARG A 92 -7.75 -16.19 -3.07
N ARG A 93 -7.13 -16.51 -4.21
CA ARG A 93 -6.67 -17.83 -4.65
C ARG A 93 -5.27 -17.73 -5.26
N PRO A 94 -4.25 -17.37 -4.44
CA PRO A 94 -2.88 -17.23 -4.92
C PRO A 94 -2.28 -18.56 -5.42
N ASP A 95 -2.82 -19.69 -4.99
CA ASP A 95 -2.48 -21.05 -5.43
C ASP A 95 -2.65 -21.22 -6.94
N VAL A 96 -3.76 -20.75 -7.51
CA VAL A 96 -4.08 -20.88 -8.95
C VAL A 96 -3.02 -20.20 -9.82
N LEU A 97 -2.49 -19.06 -9.36
CA LEU A 97 -1.46 -18.34 -10.12
C LEU A 97 -0.08 -18.98 -10.01
N LYS A 98 0.24 -19.64 -8.88
CA LYS A 98 1.50 -20.36 -8.71
C LYS A 98 1.59 -21.55 -9.67
N GLU A 99 0.48 -22.24 -9.91
CA GLU A 99 0.40 -23.35 -10.86
C GLU A 99 0.69 -22.91 -12.31
N MET A 100 0.33 -21.67 -12.67
CA MET A 100 0.57 -21.13 -14.03
C MET A 100 2.03 -20.74 -14.28
N THR A 101 2.87 -20.71 -13.25
CA THR A 101 4.31 -20.40 -13.35
C THR A 101 5.21 -21.62 -13.35
N ALA A 102 4.65 -22.82 -13.15
CA ALA A 102 5.36 -24.10 -13.19
C ALA A 102 5.64 -24.58 -14.62
#